data_AF-A0A660ZSD8-F1
#
_entry.id   AF-A0A660ZSD8-F1
#
_cell.length_a   1.000
_cell.length_b   1.000
_cell.length_c   1.000
_cell.angle_alpha   90.00
_cell.angle_beta   90.00
_cell.angle_gamma   90.00
#
_symmetry.space_group_name_H-M   'P 1'
#
loop_
_entity.id
_entity.type
_entity.pdbx_description
1 polymer ?
#
loop_
_entity_poly.entity_id
_entity_poly.type
_entity_poly.pdbx_seq_one_letter_code
_entity_poly.pdbx_strand_id
1 'polypeptide(L)'
;FGIDRRVGILAALLFAMGVGSYGKAVLFIAGAENLLTTTLYLLILNLYIRNDLYGAGRIVSVRYLLVLLLFLAVSFARPTAFALLLGLIAYKVFFRSERGKRRRVFDAQLLILVVGAVAFWVARKSWGMTELALESAGRNPWDFTVNFLNNMLDYLVHMFFPMHMSKLAEASNPVVQFFYAATPVLRFLLGWGVISYGLFGFVFGNRPIRFFLAWTVISVLPYCVVQFPEDWLNIRYLYQVSIGFVFVLASGTVYSTDLLHRTRWQRWLPLIVPLFFILMSAYITLKLDTKYERDARSPEARTQLERLREQA
;
A
#
# COMPACT_ATOMS: atom_id res chain seq x y z
N PHE A 1 5.17 -19.98 -9.43
CA PHE A 1 5.25 -18.52 -9.51
C PHE A 1 6.71 -18.18 -9.70
N GLY A 2 7.08 -17.46 -10.75
CA GLY A 2 8.49 -17.16 -11.07
C GLY A 2 9.16 -16.10 -10.18
N ILE A 3 8.66 -15.87 -8.96
CA ILE A 3 9.30 -14.95 -8.00
C ILE A 3 10.40 -15.74 -7.28
N ASP A 4 11.61 -15.19 -7.28
CA ASP A 4 12.73 -15.74 -6.53
C ASP A 4 12.36 -15.83 -5.04
N ARG A 5 12.59 -17.00 -4.42
CA ARG A 5 12.35 -17.24 -2.99
C ARG A 5 13.04 -16.20 -2.11
N ARG A 6 14.23 -15.73 -2.51
CA ARG A 6 14.99 -14.70 -1.78
C ARG A 6 14.24 -13.38 -1.71
N VAL A 7 13.62 -12.96 -2.83
CA VAL A 7 12.80 -11.75 -2.89
C VAL A 7 11.60 -11.88 -1.97
N GLY A 8 10.92 -13.02 -1.99
CA GLY A 8 9.77 -13.27 -1.09
C GLY A 8 10.14 -13.22 0.39
N ILE A 9 11.27 -13.83 0.78
CA ILE A 9 11.75 -13.81 2.17
C ILE A 9 12.13 -12.39 2.59
N LEU A 10 12.93 -11.69 1.78
CA LEU A 10 13.35 -10.32 2.09
C LEU A 10 12.15 -9.37 2.17
N ALA A 11 11.18 -9.51 1.27
CA ALA A 11 9.95 -8.73 1.31
C ALA A 11 9.14 -9.01 2.60
N ALA A 12 9.00 -10.27 3.00
CA ALA A 12 8.33 -10.62 4.24
C ALA A 12 9.05 -10.03 5.47
N LEU A 13 10.39 -10.08 5.50
CA LEU A 13 11.19 -9.49 6.57
C LEU A 13 11.04 -7.97 6.63
N LEU A 14 11.16 -7.28 5.50
CA LEU A 14 11.00 -5.83 5.43
C LEU A 14 9.60 -5.39 5.89
N PHE A 15 8.56 -6.10 5.47
CA PHE A 15 7.19 -5.83 5.91
C PHE A 15 7.04 -6.07 7.43
N ALA A 16 7.59 -7.16 7.96
CA ALA A 16 7.57 -7.46 9.40
C ALA A 16 8.31 -6.39 10.23
N MET A 17 9.36 -5.78 9.67
CA MET A 17 10.10 -4.67 10.28
C MET A 17 9.40 -3.30 10.09
N GLY A 18 8.16 -3.28 9.59
CA GLY A 18 7.34 -2.08 9.44
C GLY A 18 7.69 -1.20 8.24
N VAL A 19 8.57 -1.65 7.35
CA VAL A 19 8.97 -0.86 6.17
C VAL A 19 7.76 -0.57 5.29
N GLY A 20 7.52 0.71 4.99
CA GLY A 20 6.41 1.18 4.15
C GLY A 20 5.05 1.28 4.84
N SER A 21 4.87 0.71 6.04
CA SER A 21 3.65 0.93 6.86
C SER A 21 3.91 1.73 8.14
N TYR A 22 5.18 1.99 8.48
CA TYR A 22 5.71 2.96 9.45
C TYR A 22 4.96 3.06 10.80
N GLY A 23 4.22 2.03 11.19
CA GLY A 23 3.23 2.10 12.25
C GLY A 23 3.35 0.93 13.20
N LYS A 24 3.06 1.21 14.48
CA LYS A 24 2.91 0.24 15.58
C LYS A 24 1.77 -0.79 15.39
N ALA A 25 1.18 -0.97 14.21
CA ALA A 25 -0.04 -1.79 14.11
C ALA A 25 0.17 -3.28 14.35
N VAL A 26 1.39 -3.82 14.18
CA VAL A 26 1.68 -5.18 14.65
C VAL A 26 1.49 -5.29 16.18
N LEU A 27 1.55 -4.17 16.90
CA LEU A 27 1.48 -4.06 18.35
C LEU A 27 0.18 -3.40 18.88
N PHE A 28 -0.74 -2.93 18.02
CA PHE A 28 -1.92 -2.18 18.47
C PHE A 28 -3.22 -2.65 17.81
N ILE A 29 -4.25 -2.95 18.63
CA ILE A 29 -5.56 -3.48 18.21
C ILE A 29 -6.25 -2.57 17.17
N ALA A 30 -6.08 -1.24 17.29
CA ALA A 30 -6.67 -0.27 16.37
C ALA A 30 -6.10 -0.31 14.93
N GLY A 31 -5.01 -1.05 14.69
CA GLY A 31 -4.46 -1.32 13.35
C GLY A 31 -4.81 -2.72 12.81
N ALA A 32 -5.38 -3.59 13.65
CA ALA A 32 -5.67 -4.98 13.30
C ALA A 32 -6.67 -5.11 12.14
N GLU A 33 -7.62 -4.18 12.01
CA GLU A 33 -8.60 -4.18 10.92
C GLU A 33 -7.94 -4.01 9.54
N ASN A 34 -7.00 -3.07 9.41
CA ASN A 34 -6.30 -2.84 8.14
C ASN A 34 -5.31 -3.96 7.83
N LEU A 35 -4.68 -4.54 8.85
CA LEU A 35 -3.82 -5.71 8.70
C LEU A 35 -4.65 -6.92 8.25
N LEU A 36 -5.79 -7.17 8.89
CA LEU A 36 -6.72 -8.24 8.53
C LEU A 36 -7.22 -8.07 7.10
N THR A 37 -7.66 -6.85 6.73
CA THR A 37 -8.08 -6.54 5.37
C THR A 37 -6.95 -6.85 4.38
N THR A 38 -5.73 -6.42 4.68
CA THR A 38 -4.56 -6.69 3.85
C THR A 38 -4.25 -8.19 3.72
N THR A 39 -4.35 -8.95 4.82
CA THR A 39 -4.23 -10.41 4.82
C THR A 39 -5.29 -11.07 3.96
N LEU A 40 -6.54 -10.63 4.05
CA LEU A 40 -7.64 -11.12 3.22
C LEU A 40 -7.40 -10.83 1.75
N TYR A 41 -6.89 -9.64 1.39
CA TYR A 41 -6.50 -9.29 0.03
C TYR A 41 -5.44 -10.24 -0.53
N LEU A 42 -4.37 -10.47 0.24
CA LEU A 42 -3.31 -11.39 -0.15
C LEU A 42 -3.80 -12.84 -0.26
N LEU A 43 -4.71 -13.25 0.64
CA LEU A 43 -5.31 -14.58 0.60
C LEU A 43 -6.20 -14.75 -0.63
N ILE A 44 -7.05 -13.76 -0.95
CA ILE A 44 -7.88 -13.75 -2.16
C ILE A 44 -6.98 -13.84 -3.40
N LEU A 45 -5.95 -12.99 -3.49
CA LEU A 45 -4.99 -13.00 -4.59
C LEU A 45 -4.33 -14.39 -4.72
N ASN A 46 -3.84 -14.95 -3.62
CA ASN A 46 -3.17 -16.25 -3.59
C ASN A 46 -4.10 -17.39 -4.04
N LEU A 47 -5.31 -17.46 -3.49
CA LEU A 47 -6.31 -18.47 -3.84
C LEU A 47 -6.75 -18.35 -5.30
N TYR A 48 -6.96 -17.12 -5.77
CA TYR A 48 -7.33 -16.84 -7.15
C TYR A 48 -6.24 -17.28 -8.12
N ILE A 49 -5.00 -16.88 -7.87
CA ILE A 49 -3.84 -17.28 -8.64
C ILE A 49 -3.67 -18.80 -8.66
N ARG A 50 -3.76 -19.45 -7.49
CA ARG A 50 -3.64 -20.92 -7.40
C ARG A 50 -4.78 -21.63 -8.12
N ASN A 51 -5.99 -21.07 -8.11
CA ASN A 51 -7.10 -21.62 -8.86
C ASN A 51 -6.92 -21.44 -10.37
N ASP A 52 -6.41 -20.31 -10.80
CA ASP A 52 -6.16 -20.05 -12.21
C ASP A 52 -5.03 -20.93 -12.76
N LEU A 53 -3.91 -21.06 -12.04
CA LEU A 53 -2.77 -21.89 -12.45
C LEU A 53 -3.06 -23.39 -12.35
N TYR A 54 -3.48 -23.88 -11.18
CA TYR A 54 -3.62 -25.32 -10.93
C TYR A 54 -5.04 -25.85 -11.13
N GLY A 55 -6.06 -25.01 -10.93
CA GLY A 55 -7.47 -25.37 -11.16
C GLY A 55 -7.94 -25.06 -12.59
N ALA A 56 -7.03 -24.68 -13.48
CA ALA A 56 -7.29 -24.28 -14.85
C ALA A 56 -8.35 -23.17 -15.03
N GLY A 57 -8.58 -22.35 -14.00
CA GLY A 57 -9.60 -21.31 -14.05
C GLY A 57 -11.04 -21.86 -14.03
N ARG A 58 -11.27 -23.03 -13.41
CA ARG A 58 -12.63 -23.55 -13.19
C ARG A 58 -13.40 -22.67 -12.21
N ILE A 59 -14.63 -22.29 -12.59
CA ILE A 59 -15.56 -21.53 -11.74
C ILE A 59 -16.06 -22.40 -10.59
N VAL A 60 -16.37 -23.67 -10.87
CA VAL A 60 -16.78 -24.65 -9.86
C VAL A 60 -15.53 -25.27 -9.24
N SER A 61 -14.87 -24.52 -8.36
CA SER A 61 -13.78 -25.04 -7.54
C SER A 61 -13.90 -24.50 -6.12
N VAL A 62 -13.49 -25.30 -5.14
CA VAL A 62 -13.49 -24.89 -3.72
C VAL A 62 -12.66 -23.62 -3.53
N ARG A 63 -11.53 -23.49 -4.25
CA ARG A 63 -10.66 -22.31 -4.18
C ARG A 63 -11.37 -21.06 -4.71
N TYR A 64 -12.10 -21.17 -5.82
CA TYR A 64 -12.82 -20.04 -6.38
C TYR A 64 -14.04 -19.66 -5.53
N LEU A 65 -14.74 -20.64 -4.97
CA LEU A 65 -15.81 -20.40 -4.01
C LEU A 65 -15.31 -19.61 -2.79
N LEU A 66 -14.16 -20.01 -2.22
CA LEU A 66 -13.51 -19.27 -1.14
C LEU A 66 -13.12 -17.85 -1.58
N VAL A 67 -12.59 -17.67 -2.80
CA VAL A 67 -12.32 -16.33 -3.33
C VAL A 67 -13.59 -15.48 -3.36
N LEU A 68 -14.70 -16.03 -3.86
CA LEU A 68 -15.96 -15.32 -3.96
C LEU A 68 -16.50 -14.92 -2.59
N LEU A 69 -16.49 -15.84 -1.62
CA LEU A 69 -16.93 -15.56 -0.25
C LEU A 69 -16.07 -14.49 0.43
N LEU A 70 -14.74 -14.63 0.35
CA LEU A 70 -13.82 -13.66 0.95
C LEU A 70 -13.91 -12.30 0.25
N PHE A 71 -14.05 -12.28 -1.07
CA PHE A 71 -14.23 -11.04 -1.83
C PHE A 71 -15.49 -10.29 -1.42
N LEU A 72 -16.61 -11.00 -1.24
CA LEU A 72 -17.87 -10.41 -0.77
C LEU A 72 -17.71 -9.87 0.67
N ALA A 73 -17.11 -10.65 1.57
CA ALA A 73 -16.88 -10.23 2.95
C ALA A 73 -16.03 -8.95 3.04
N VAL A 74 -14.95 -8.89 2.25
CA VAL A 74 -14.06 -7.73 2.17
C VAL A 74 -14.75 -6.51 1.55
N SER A 75 -15.53 -6.72 0.48
CA SER A 75 -16.27 -5.64 -0.20
C SER A 75 -17.33 -5.00 0.69
N PHE A 76 -17.90 -5.79 1.61
CA PHE A 76 -18.78 -5.28 2.65
C PHE A 76 -18.03 -4.44 3.69
N ALA A 77 -16.90 -4.94 4.17
CA ALA A 77 -16.13 -4.25 5.20
C ALA A 77 -15.54 -2.92 4.74
N ARG A 78 -14.97 -2.86 3.52
CA ARG A 78 -14.22 -1.68 3.02
C ARG A 78 -14.53 -1.39 1.55
N PRO A 79 -14.65 -0.11 1.15
CA PRO A 79 -14.87 0.30 -0.25
C PRO A 79 -13.59 0.20 -1.11
N THR A 80 -12.75 -0.82 -0.87
CA THR A 80 -11.47 -1.03 -1.57
C THR A 80 -11.56 -2.15 -2.61
N ALA A 81 -12.75 -2.72 -2.83
CA ALA A 81 -13.01 -3.86 -3.70
C ALA A 81 -12.53 -3.62 -5.15
N PHE A 82 -12.67 -2.39 -5.66
CA PHE A 82 -12.20 -2.03 -7.00
C PHE A 82 -10.68 -2.11 -7.14
N ALA A 83 -9.91 -1.72 -6.11
CA ALA A 83 -8.45 -1.87 -6.13
C ALA A 83 -8.04 -3.35 -6.17
N LEU A 84 -8.78 -4.23 -5.48
CA LEU A 84 -8.55 -5.68 -5.55
C LEU A 84 -8.81 -6.21 -6.96
N LEU A 85 -9.92 -5.83 -7.60
CA LEU A 85 -10.25 -6.22 -8.97
C LEU A 85 -9.18 -5.75 -9.97
N LEU A 86 -8.74 -4.49 -9.85
CA LEU A 86 -7.65 -3.95 -10.66
C LEU A 86 -6.35 -4.74 -10.44
N GLY A 87 -6.05 -5.15 -9.21
CA GLY A 87 -4.92 -6.02 -8.89
C GLY A 87 -5.02 -7.40 -9.56
N LEU A 88 -6.22 -8.01 -9.58
CA LEU A 88 -6.47 -9.27 -10.28
C LEU A 88 -6.34 -9.12 -11.81
N ILE A 89 -6.82 -8.00 -12.36
CA ILE A 89 -6.64 -7.66 -13.79
C ILE A 89 -5.15 -7.53 -14.11
N ALA A 90 -4.41 -6.76 -13.30
CA ALA A 90 -2.97 -6.59 -13.46
C ALA A 90 -2.25 -7.95 -13.45
N TYR A 91 -2.59 -8.84 -12.52
CA TYR A 91 -2.07 -10.21 -12.49
C TYR A 91 -2.31 -10.92 -13.84
N LYS A 92 -3.55 -10.89 -14.36
CA LYS A 92 -3.88 -11.57 -15.61
C LYS A 92 -3.19 -11.01 -16.83
N VAL A 93 -2.95 -9.70 -16.86
CA VAL A 93 -2.24 -9.02 -17.94
C VAL A 93 -0.76 -9.40 -17.90
N PHE A 94 -0.09 -9.21 -16.76
CA PHE A 94 1.36 -9.42 -16.64
C PHE A 94 1.77 -10.89 -16.69
N PHE A 95 0.93 -11.80 -16.17
CA PHE A 95 1.23 -13.23 -16.12
C PHE A 95 0.51 -14.06 -17.19
N ARG A 96 -0.01 -13.42 -18.25
CA ARG A 96 -0.74 -14.11 -19.35
C ARG A 96 0.00 -15.31 -19.93
N SER A 97 1.33 -15.24 -20.04
CA SER A 97 2.14 -16.34 -20.56
C SER A 97 2.17 -17.58 -19.65
N GLU A 98 2.11 -17.40 -18.33
CA GLU A 98 2.10 -18.51 -17.35
C GLU A 98 0.72 -19.19 -17.28
N ARG A 99 -0.35 -18.44 -17.61
CA ARG A 99 -1.73 -18.94 -17.68
C ARG A 99 -2.02 -19.77 -18.93
N GLY A 100 -1.19 -19.61 -19.97
CA GLY A 100 -1.36 -20.22 -21.29
C GLY A 100 -1.90 -19.23 -22.34
N LYS A 101 -1.28 -19.24 -23.54
CA LYS A 101 -1.50 -18.24 -24.62
C LYS A 101 -2.97 -18.02 -25.04
N ARG A 102 -3.82 -19.05 -24.90
CA ARG A 102 -5.24 -19.01 -25.30
C ARG A 102 -6.19 -18.47 -24.23
N ARG A 103 -5.75 -18.25 -22.98
CA ARG A 103 -6.64 -17.77 -21.92
C ARG A 103 -6.85 -16.26 -22.02
N ARG A 104 -8.12 -15.83 -21.91
CA ARG A 104 -8.52 -14.42 -21.93
C ARG A 104 -8.20 -13.74 -20.60
N VAL A 105 -7.97 -12.42 -20.64
CA VAL A 105 -7.81 -11.59 -19.44
C VAL A 105 -9.16 -11.46 -18.73
N PHE A 106 -10.22 -11.14 -19.48
CA PHE A 106 -11.59 -11.14 -19.00
C PHE A 106 -12.24 -12.50 -19.25
N ASP A 107 -12.03 -13.42 -18.32
CA ASP A 107 -12.77 -14.69 -18.27
C ASP A 107 -13.96 -14.58 -17.32
N ALA A 108 -14.81 -15.61 -17.33
CA ALA A 108 -16.01 -15.67 -16.51
C ALA A 108 -15.73 -15.48 -15.01
N GLN A 109 -14.59 -15.97 -14.51
CA GLN A 109 -14.21 -15.80 -13.10
C GLN A 109 -14.00 -14.34 -12.71
N LEU A 110 -13.33 -13.57 -13.57
CA LEU A 110 -13.15 -12.15 -13.30
C LEU A 110 -14.47 -11.40 -13.47
N LEU A 111 -15.25 -11.74 -14.50
CA LEU A 111 -16.54 -11.10 -14.75
C LEU A 111 -17.52 -11.28 -13.59
N ILE A 112 -17.59 -12.47 -12.99
CA ILE A 112 -18.42 -12.72 -11.80
C ILE A 112 -18.00 -11.81 -10.64
N LEU A 113 -16.70 -11.62 -10.40
CA LEU A 113 -16.23 -10.73 -9.34
C LEU A 113 -16.52 -9.26 -9.65
N VAL A 114 -16.41 -8.84 -10.92
CA VAL A 114 -16.76 -7.48 -11.37
C VAL A 114 -18.25 -7.22 -11.20
N VAL A 115 -19.10 -8.12 -11.67
CA VAL A 115 -20.56 -8.03 -11.50
C VAL A 115 -20.92 -8.03 -10.01
N GLY A 116 -20.28 -8.89 -9.22
CA GLY A 116 -20.43 -8.92 -7.77
C GLY A 116 -20.07 -7.58 -7.12
N ALA A 117 -18.94 -6.97 -7.49
CA ALA A 117 -18.52 -5.68 -6.96
C ALA A 117 -19.47 -4.54 -7.36
N VAL A 118 -19.95 -4.51 -8.61
CA VAL A 118 -20.92 -3.51 -9.07
C VAL A 118 -22.25 -3.67 -8.34
N ALA A 119 -22.77 -4.89 -8.22
CA ALA A 119 -23.98 -5.17 -7.46
C ALA A 119 -23.84 -4.72 -5.99
N PHE A 120 -22.67 -4.95 -5.41
CA PHE A 120 -22.37 -4.54 -4.04
C PHE A 120 -22.31 -3.02 -3.88
N TRP A 121 -21.65 -2.34 -4.82
CA TRP A 121 -21.58 -0.88 -4.86
C TRP A 121 -22.98 -0.26 -4.95
N VAL A 122 -23.86 -0.80 -5.81
CA VAL A 122 -25.26 -0.37 -5.91
C VAL A 122 -26.01 -0.60 -4.60
N ALA A 123 -25.86 -1.77 -3.96
CA ALA A 123 -26.52 -2.08 -2.69
C ALA A 123 -26.05 -1.16 -1.54
N ARG A 124 -24.75 -0.85 -1.47
CA ARG A 124 -24.21 0.10 -0.49
C ARG A 124 -24.75 1.50 -0.72
N LYS A 125 -24.80 1.94 -1.98
CA LYS A 125 -25.36 3.23 -2.35
C LYS A 125 -26.84 3.33 -1.98
N SER A 126 -27.63 2.28 -2.19
CA SER A 126 -29.05 2.28 -1.84
C SER A 126 -29.30 2.26 -0.33
N TRP A 127 -28.36 1.72 0.46
CA TRP A 127 -28.41 1.76 1.93
C TRP A 127 -27.86 3.05 2.55
N GLY A 128 -27.56 4.08 1.73
CA GLY A 128 -27.09 5.37 2.23
C GLY A 128 -25.69 5.33 2.84
N MET A 129 -24.91 4.27 2.58
CA MET A 129 -23.48 4.25 2.90
C MET A 129 -22.77 5.12 1.85
N THR A 130 -22.76 6.44 2.05
CA THR A 130 -22.15 7.39 1.14
C THR A 130 -20.65 7.11 0.99
N GLU A 131 -20.19 7.04 -0.27
CA GLU A 131 -18.77 7.00 -0.56
C GLU A 131 -18.21 8.41 -0.39
N LEU A 132 -17.37 8.60 0.64
CA LEU A 132 -16.59 9.83 0.87
C LEU A 132 -15.96 10.39 -0.41
N ALA A 133 -15.62 9.51 -1.36
CA ALA A 133 -14.96 9.83 -2.61
C ALA A 133 -15.75 10.74 -3.56
N LEU A 134 -17.09 10.63 -3.57
CA LEU A 134 -17.95 11.47 -4.42
C LEU A 134 -18.28 12.80 -3.76
N GLU A 135 -18.31 12.85 -2.42
CA GLU A 135 -18.50 14.08 -1.65
C GLU A 135 -17.21 14.92 -1.60
N SER A 136 -16.03 14.28 -1.56
CA SER A 136 -14.74 14.96 -1.57
C SER A 136 -14.28 15.43 -2.95
N ALA A 137 -14.98 15.04 -4.02
CA ALA A 137 -14.54 15.28 -5.40
C ALA A 137 -14.56 16.76 -5.84
N GLY A 138 -15.03 17.68 -5.00
CA GLY A 138 -15.14 19.10 -5.35
C GLY A 138 -16.17 19.36 -6.48
N ARG A 139 -16.41 20.62 -6.80
CA ARG A 139 -17.37 21.01 -7.85
C ARG A 139 -16.81 20.94 -9.27
N ASN A 140 -15.49 20.80 -9.42
CA ASN A 140 -14.80 20.92 -10.71
C ASN A 140 -13.98 19.66 -11.04
N PRO A 141 -14.25 18.98 -12.17
CA PRO A 141 -13.53 17.77 -12.59
C PRO A 141 -12.02 17.96 -12.78
N TRP A 142 -11.59 19.18 -13.12
CA TRP A 142 -10.17 19.50 -13.29
C TRP A 142 -9.44 19.51 -11.95
N ASP A 143 -10.00 20.21 -10.96
CA ASP A 143 -9.44 20.29 -9.61
C ASP A 143 -9.38 18.90 -8.96
N PHE A 144 -10.40 18.07 -9.21
CA PHE A 144 -10.38 16.66 -8.80
C PHE A 144 -9.18 15.91 -9.40
N THR A 145 -8.96 16.03 -10.71
CA THR A 145 -7.91 15.29 -11.42
C THR A 145 -6.53 15.73 -10.95
N VAL A 146 -6.30 17.03 -10.82
CA VAL A 146 -5.04 17.59 -10.33
C VAL A 146 -4.78 17.17 -8.89
N ASN A 147 -5.78 17.30 -8.01
CA ASN A 147 -5.66 16.87 -6.61
C ASN A 147 -5.42 15.37 -6.50
N PHE A 148 -6.12 14.56 -7.30
CA PHE A 148 -5.93 13.11 -7.34
C PHE A 148 -4.49 12.71 -7.70
N LEU A 149 -3.92 13.33 -8.74
CA LEU A 149 -2.55 13.06 -9.17
C LEU A 149 -1.52 13.56 -8.16
N ASN A 150 -1.72 14.76 -7.61
CA ASN A 150 -0.85 15.31 -6.56
C ASN A 150 -0.87 14.41 -5.33
N ASN A 151 -2.06 14.01 -4.86
CA ASN A 151 -2.21 13.08 -3.75
C ASN A 151 -1.52 11.75 -4.05
N MET A 152 -1.68 11.19 -5.27
CA MET A 152 -1.02 9.94 -5.66
C MET A 152 0.51 10.05 -5.53
N LEU A 153 1.09 11.11 -6.08
CA LEU A 153 2.54 11.35 -5.99
C LEU A 153 2.98 11.58 -4.55
N ASP A 154 2.24 12.38 -3.78
CA ASP A 154 2.52 12.62 -2.38
C ASP A 154 2.47 11.32 -1.58
N TYR A 155 1.44 10.47 -1.76
CA TYR A 155 1.36 9.15 -1.12
C TYR A 155 2.61 8.32 -1.43
N LEU A 156 3.01 8.25 -2.70
CA LEU A 156 4.18 7.49 -3.12
C LEU A 156 5.47 8.05 -2.52
N VAL A 157 5.68 9.37 -2.55
CA VAL A 157 6.86 10.01 -1.95
C VAL A 157 6.90 9.78 -0.44
N HIS A 158 5.77 9.90 0.25
CA HIS A 158 5.69 9.65 1.69
C HIS A 158 5.96 8.18 2.06
N MET A 159 5.82 7.23 1.14
CA MET A 159 6.28 5.86 1.38
C MET A 159 7.81 5.77 1.45
N PHE A 160 8.53 6.58 0.68
CA PHE A 160 9.99 6.60 0.69
C PHE A 160 10.54 7.55 1.77
N PHE A 161 9.79 8.61 2.07
CA PHE A 161 10.18 9.65 3.01
C PHE A 161 8.99 10.14 3.84
N PRO A 162 8.61 9.38 4.89
CA PRO A 162 7.48 9.67 5.78
C PRO A 162 7.69 10.86 6.74
N MET A 163 8.47 11.88 6.38
CA MET A 163 8.61 13.09 7.21
C MET A 163 7.56 14.12 6.82
N HIS A 164 6.61 14.43 7.71
CA HIS A 164 5.67 15.55 7.54
C HIS A 164 6.20 16.80 8.25
N MET A 165 6.05 17.97 7.63
CA MET A 165 6.18 19.26 8.32
C MET A 165 5.23 19.25 9.51
N SER A 166 5.77 19.39 10.71
CA SER A 166 4.99 19.39 11.94
C SER A 166 5.40 20.57 12.77
N LYS A 167 4.47 21.15 13.53
CA LYS A 167 4.78 22.21 14.50
C LYS A 167 5.82 21.77 15.55
N LEU A 168 6.03 20.47 15.76
CA LEU A 168 7.08 19.93 16.63
C LEU A 168 8.49 20.02 15.99
N ALA A 169 8.59 20.11 14.67
CA ALA A 169 9.87 20.27 13.97
C ALA A 169 10.37 21.72 14.05
N GLU A 170 9.46 22.69 14.04
CA GLU A 170 9.78 24.11 14.24
C GLU A 170 10.38 24.37 15.62
N ALA A 171 9.97 23.65 16.65
CA ALA A 171 10.50 23.75 18.01
C ALA A 171 11.78 22.91 18.27
N SER A 172 12.36 22.27 17.24
CA SER A 172 13.46 21.30 17.41
C SER A 172 14.85 21.91 17.15
N ASN A 173 15.91 21.15 17.45
CA ASN A 173 17.31 21.58 17.30
C ASN A 173 17.62 22.10 15.88
N PRO A 174 18.45 23.14 15.69
CA PRO A 174 18.78 23.73 14.39
C PRO A 174 19.25 22.72 13.33
N VAL A 175 19.91 21.62 13.72
CA VAL A 175 20.27 20.55 12.77
C VAL A 175 19.03 19.88 12.18
N VAL A 176 18.01 19.64 12.99
CA VAL A 176 16.73 19.05 12.55
C VAL A 176 16.00 20.04 11.65
N GLN A 177 15.93 21.32 12.04
CA GLN A 177 15.34 22.38 11.21
C GLN A 177 16.01 22.48 9.83
N PHE A 178 17.34 22.33 9.75
CA PHE A 178 18.07 22.29 8.48
C PHE A 178 17.62 21.13 7.57
N PHE A 179 17.50 19.92 8.09
CA PHE A 179 16.97 18.78 7.33
C PHE A 179 15.49 18.97 6.93
N TYR A 180 14.70 19.63 7.79
CA TYR A 180 13.32 20.00 7.45
C TYR A 180 13.27 21.05 6.34
N ALA A 181 14.14 22.07 6.35
CA ALA A 181 14.25 23.04 5.27
C ALA A 181 14.67 22.39 3.93
N ALA A 182 15.48 21.33 3.98
CA ALA A 182 15.85 20.53 2.81
C ALA A 182 14.75 19.55 2.35
N THR A 183 13.69 19.33 3.15
CA THR A 183 12.65 18.33 2.88
C THR A 183 11.91 18.56 1.56
N PRO A 184 11.53 19.79 1.16
CA PRO A 184 10.89 20.03 -0.14
C PRO A 184 11.78 19.58 -1.31
N VAL A 185 13.08 19.88 -1.25
CA VAL A 185 14.06 19.49 -2.28
C VAL A 185 14.22 17.98 -2.30
N LEU A 186 14.40 17.34 -1.13
CA LEU A 186 14.51 15.89 -1.03
C LEU A 186 13.26 15.18 -1.55
N ARG A 187 12.05 15.67 -1.20
CA ARG A 187 10.78 15.14 -1.70
C ARG A 187 10.66 15.29 -3.21
N PHE A 188 11.08 16.43 -3.77
CA PHE A 188 11.08 16.64 -5.21
C PHE A 188 12.01 15.65 -5.92
N LEU A 189 13.25 15.51 -5.45
CA LEU A 189 14.22 14.57 -6.01
C LEU A 189 13.76 13.11 -5.87
N LEU A 190 13.19 12.75 -4.71
CA LEU A 190 12.61 11.43 -4.47
C LEU A 190 11.40 11.18 -5.36
N GLY A 191 10.51 12.16 -5.54
CA GLY A 191 9.37 12.06 -6.46
C GLY A 191 9.82 11.76 -7.88
N TRP A 192 10.81 12.50 -8.38
CA TRP A 192 11.45 12.19 -9.66
C TRP A 192 12.11 10.82 -9.70
N GLY A 193 12.76 10.40 -8.60
CA GLY A 193 13.32 9.06 -8.46
C GLY A 193 12.26 7.96 -8.54
N VAL A 194 11.12 8.13 -7.87
CA VAL A 194 9.99 7.20 -7.89
C VAL A 194 9.35 7.14 -9.27
N ILE A 195 9.12 8.28 -9.92
CA ILE A 195 8.59 8.33 -11.28
C ILE A 195 9.55 7.66 -12.26
N SER A 196 10.84 7.98 -12.18
CA SER A 196 11.87 7.42 -13.06
C SER A 196 11.98 5.90 -12.84
N TYR A 197 12.17 5.46 -11.60
CA TYR A 197 12.26 4.03 -11.28
C TYR A 197 10.97 3.29 -11.64
N GLY A 198 9.81 3.90 -11.41
CA GLY A 198 8.51 3.36 -11.79
C GLY A 198 8.40 3.16 -13.30
N LEU A 199 8.73 4.17 -14.11
CA LEU A 199 8.71 4.10 -15.57
C LEU A 199 9.73 3.10 -16.11
N PHE A 200 11.00 3.20 -15.69
CA PHE A 200 12.05 2.30 -16.13
C PHE A 200 11.77 0.85 -15.69
N GLY A 201 11.37 0.64 -14.44
CA GLY A 201 11.00 -0.67 -13.92
C GLY A 201 9.77 -1.25 -14.62
N PHE A 202 8.83 -0.42 -15.05
CA PHE A 202 7.65 -0.87 -15.79
C PHE A 202 7.98 -1.26 -17.24
N VAL A 203 8.82 -0.46 -17.93
CA VAL A 203 9.20 -0.69 -19.33
C VAL A 203 10.21 -1.84 -19.45
N PHE A 204 11.26 -1.83 -18.62
CA PHE A 204 12.40 -2.74 -18.73
C PHE A 204 12.41 -3.86 -17.68
N GLY A 205 11.68 -3.72 -16.58
CA GLY A 205 11.68 -4.73 -15.51
C GLY A 205 11.09 -6.07 -15.95
N ASN A 206 11.31 -7.10 -15.14
CA ASN A 206 10.68 -8.40 -15.34
C ASN A 206 9.19 -8.38 -14.97
N ARG A 207 8.43 -9.43 -15.32
CA ARG A 207 6.97 -9.48 -15.06
C ARG A 207 6.61 -9.25 -13.57
N PRO A 208 7.30 -9.88 -12.59
CA PRO A 208 7.07 -9.59 -11.18
C PRO A 208 7.23 -8.12 -10.81
N ILE A 209 8.32 -7.46 -11.24
CA ILE A 209 8.56 -6.04 -10.95
C ILE A 209 7.43 -5.18 -11.54
N ARG A 210 7.05 -5.41 -12.80
CA ARG A 210 5.94 -4.66 -13.44
C ARG A 210 4.62 -4.85 -12.69
N PHE A 211 4.34 -6.09 -12.27
CA PHE A 211 3.14 -6.39 -11.50
C PHE A 211 3.14 -5.68 -10.14
N PHE A 212 4.23 -5.73 -9.37
CA PHE A 212 4.28 -5.08 -8.06
C PHE A 212 4.32 -3.55 -8.16
N LEU A 213 4.94 -2.98 -9.20
CA LEU A 213 4.82 -1.54 -9.50
C LEU A 213 3.38 -1.14 -9.79
N ALA A 214 2.70 -1.89 -10.66
CA ALA A 214 1.28 -1.67 -10.95
C ALA A 214 0.42 -1.86 -9.69
N TRP A 215 0.70 -2.88 -8.88
CA TRP A 215 0.01 -3.14 -7.62
C TRP A 215 0.14 -1.98 -6.63
N THR A 216 1.35 -1.42 -6.49
CA THR A 216 1.60 -0.25 -5.64
C THR A 216 0.70 0.91 -6.08
N VAL A 217 0.72 1.27 -7.36
CA VAL A 217 -0.13 2.36 -7.88
C VAL A 217 -1.62 2.06 -7.69
N ILE A 218 -2.08 0.86 -8.06
CA ILE A 218 -3.48 0.44 -7.92
C ILE A 218 -3.94 0.49 -6.45
N SER A 219 -3.08 0.09 -5.52
CA SER A 219 -3.41 0.07 -4.09
C SER A 219 -3.46 1.48 -3.48
N VAL A 220 -2.82 2.47 -4.11
CA VAL A 220 -2.89 3.88 -3.68
C VAL A 220 -4.19 4.55 -4.14
N LEU A 221 -4.78 4.11 -5.27
CA LEU A 221 -5.96 4.75 -5.88
C LEU A 221 -7.11 5.07 -4.91
N PRO A 222 -7.53 4.17 -3.99
CA PRO A 222 -8.62 4.47 -3.07
C PRO A 222 -8.32 5.64 -2.13
N TYR A 223 -7.03 5.91 -1.88
CA TYR A 223 -6.58 6.95 -0.96
C TYR A 223 -6.36 8.29 -1.65
N CYS A 224 -6.10 8.31 -2.96
CA CYS A 224 -5.92 9.55 -3.72
C CYS A 224 -7.12 10.50 -3.66
N VAL A 225 -8.31 9.98 -3.36
CA VAL A 225 -9.55 10.75 -3.31
C VAL A 225 -9.79 11.39 -1.92
N VAL A 226 -9.03 10.99 -0.91
CA VAL A 226 -9.13 11.52 0.45
C VAL A 226 -8.03 12.55 0.65
N GLN A 227 -8.39 13.73 1.18
CA GLN A 227 -7.40 14.73 1.57
C GLN A 227 -6.64 14.25 2.82
N PHE A 228 -5.33 14.39 2.80
CA PHE A 228 -4.49 14.10 3.96
C PHE A 228 -4.86 15.06 5.12
N PRO A 229 -5.22 14.55 6.31
CA PRO A 229 -5.28 15.42 7.48
C PRO A 229 -3.88 16.00 7.74
N GLU A 230 -3.82 17.29 8.07
CA GLU A 230 -2.56 18.03 8.28
C GLU A 230 -1.70 17.45 9.42
N ASP A 231 -2.33 16.72 10.34
CA ASP A 231 -1.66 16.07 11.47
C ASP A 231 -1.20 14.65 11.13
N TRP A 232 0.12 14.51 11.03
CA TRP A 232 0.93 13.28 10.96
C TRP A 232 0.19 11.99 10.61
N LEU A 233 0.34 11.57 9.34
CA LEU A 233 0.46 10.19 8.91
C LEU A 233 -0.42 9.21 9.72
N ASN A 234 -1.72 9.22 9.45
CA ASN A 234 -2.55 8.06 9.70
C ASN A 234 -2.17 6.96 8.67
N ILE A 235 -0.93 6.45 8.75
CA ILE A 235 -0.32 5.41 7.90
C ILE A 235 -1.09 4.09 8.02
N ARG A 236 -2.09 4.03 8.91
CA ARG A 236 -2.94 2.86 9.13
C ARG A 236 -3.56 2.34 7.84
N TYR A 237 -3.73 3.16 6.82
CA TYR A 237 -4.33 2.77 5.54
C TYR A 237 -3.32 2.28 4.48
N LEU A 238 -2.01 2.44 4.70
CA LEU A 238 -0.99 2.16 3.69
C LEU A 238 -0.46 0.71 3.69
N TYR A 239 -0.98 -0.21 4.51
CA TYR A 239 -0.52 -1.62 4.55
C TYR A 239 -0.62 -2.33 3.20
N GLN A 240 -1.71 -2.12 2.48
CA GLN A 240 -1.90 -2.75 1.18
C GLN A 240 -0.87 -2.23 0.16
N VAL A 241 -0.57 -0.94 0.23
CA VAL A 241 0.42 -0.30 -0.64
C VAL A 241 1.82 -0.74 -0.27
N SER A 242 2.11 -0.89 1.03
CA SER A 242 3.45 -1.23 1.52
C SER A 242 3.91 -2.59 1.04
N ILE A 243 3.00 -3.52 0.80
CA ILE A 243 3.34 -4.81 0.16
C ILE A 243 3.99 -4.60 -1.19
N GLY A 244 3.35 -3.82 -2.08
CA GLY A 244 3.89 -3.57 -3.43
C GLY A 244 5.25 -2.89 -3.34
N PHE A 245 5.37 -1.87 -2.49
CA PHE A 245 6.63 -1.17 -2.21
C PHE A 245 7.74 -2.10 -1.74
N VAL A 246 7.45 -2.94 -0.73
CA VAL A 246 8.43 -3.85 -0.13
C VAL A 246 8.86 -4.94 -1.10
N PHE A 247 7.96 -5.44 -1.95
CA PHE A 247 8.32 -6.36 -3.03
C PHE A 247 9.21 -5.72 -4.09
N VAL A 248 8.93 -4.47 -4.46
CA VAL A 248 9.76 -3.70 -5.40
C VAL A 248 11.16 -3.47 -4.81
N LEU A 249 11.22 -3.03 -3.55
CA LEU A 249 12.48 -2.82 -2.82
C LEU A 249 13.28 -4.12 -2.71
N ALA A 250 12.65 -5.21 -2.28
CA ALA A 250 13.30 -6.52 -2.16
C ALA A 250 13.80 -7.04 -3.52
N SER A 251 13.02 -6.86 -4.59
CA SER A 251 13.41 -7.26 -5.95
C SER A 251 14.62 -6.45 -6.42
N GLY A 252 14.58 -5.13 -6.23
CA GLY A 252 15.69 -4.24 -6.57
C GLY A 252 16.96 -4.63 -5.82
N THR A 253 16.88 -4.83 -4.50
CA THR A 253 18.01 -5.24 -3.68
C THR A 253 18.60 -6.57 -4.14
N VAL A 254 17.79 -7.62 -4.29
CA VAL A 254 18.30 -8.96 -4.66
C VAL A 254 18.95 -8.93 -6.04
N TYR A 255 18.27 -8.35 -7.05
CA TYR A 255 18.81 -8.31 -8.41
C TYR A 255 20.04 -7.40 -8.52
N SER A 256 20.09 -6.28 -7.79
CA SER A 256 21.30 -5.45 -7.72
C SER A 256 22.46 -6.17 -7.04
N THR A 257 22.20 -6.95 -5.98
CA THR A 257 23.24 -7.77 -5.33
C THR A 257 23.78 -8.84 -6.27
N ASP A 258 22.91 -9.49 -7.05
CA ASP A 258 23.33 -10.49 -8.05
C ASP A 258 24.15 -9.86 -9.19
N LEU A 259 23.81 -8.65 -9.62
CA LEU A 259 24.60 -7.89 -10.61
C LEU A 259 25.98 -7.49 -10.09
N LEU A 260 26.06 -7.08 -8.82
CA LEU A 260 27.30 -6.65 -8.16
C LEU A 260 28.09 -7.82 -7.54
N HIS A 261 27.71 -9.06 -7.83
CA HIS A 261 28.35 -10.28 -7.32
C HIS A 261 29.86 -10.31 -7.60
N ARG A 262 30.30 -9.78 -8.75
CA ARG A 262 31.71 -9.87 -9.21
C ARG A 262 32.71 -9.19 -8.27
N THR A 263 32.27 -8.25 -7.43
CA THR A 263 33.12 -7.47 -6.52
C THR A 263 32.71 -7.73 -5.05
N ARG A 264 33.59 -8.37 -4.27
CA ARG A 264 33.30 -8.90 -2.91
C ARG A 264 32.68 -7.90 -1.93
N TRP A 265 33.04 -6.61 -2.01
CA TRP A 265 32.48 -5.56 -1.15
C TRP A 265 31.20 -4.95 -1.73
N GLN A 266 31.15 -4.73 -3.04
CA GLN A 266 30.04 -4.04 -3.70
C GLN A 266 28.72 -4.83 -3.65
N ARG A 267 28.77 -6.16 -3.49
CA ARG A 267 27.57 -6.99 -3.28
C ARG A 267 26.72 -6.59 -2.07
N TRP A 268 27.32 -5.95 -1.06
CA TRP A 268 26.64 -5.53 0.17
C TRP A 268 25.99 -4.15 0.04
N LEU A 269 26.42 -3.34 -0.93
CA LEU A 269 25.96 -1.97 -1.11
C LEU A 269 24.43 -1.88 -1.32
N PRO A 270 23.77 -2.78 -2.09
CA PRO A 270 22.31 -2.78 -2.20
C PRO A 270 21.55 -3.07 -0.90
N LEU A 271 22.19 -3.67 0.12
CA LEU A 271 21.56 -3.92 1.43
C LEU A 271 21.52 -2.68 2.32
N ILE A 272 22.30 -1.64 2.01
CA ILE A 272 22.29 -0.38 2.76
C ILE A 272 20.91 0.29 2.65
N VAL A 273 20.28 0.21 1.48
CA VAL A 273 18.95 0.81 1.24
C VAL A 273 17.86 0.18 2.12
N PRO A 274 17.62 -1.16 2.12
CA PRO A 274 16.66 -1.77 3.01
C PRO A 274 17.01 -1.57 4.49
N LEU A 275 18.30 -1.58 4.85
CA LEU A 275 18.72 -1.29 6.23
C LEU A 275 18.34 0.14 6.65
N PHE A 276 18.57 1.13 5.78
CA PHE A 276 18.13 2.50 6.01
C PHE A 276 16.61 2.59 6.24
N PHE A 277 15.81 1.90 5.42
CA PHE A 277 14.36 1.87 5.60
C PHE A 277 13.93 1.23 6.92
N ILE A 278 14.61 0.16 7.36
CA ILE A 278 14.36 -0.48 8.66
C ILE A 278 14.66 0.50 9.80
N LEU A 279 15.83 1.16 9.77
CA LEU A 279 16.23 2.11 10.80
C LEU A 279 15.29 3.32 10.86
N MET A 280 14.91 3.85 9.70
CA MET A 280 13.95 4.95 9.60
C MET A 280 12.57 4.53 10.13
N SER A 281 12.11 3.32 9.79
CA SER A 281 10.86 2.74 10.32
C SER A 281 10.89 2.65 11.85
N ALA A 282 11.97 2.12 12.42
CA ALA A 282 12.15 2.04 13.87
C ALA A 282 12.14 3.43 14.52
N TYR A 283 12.87 4.39 13.95
CA TYR A 283 12.95 5.76 14.46
C TYR A 283 11.58 6.46 14.48
N ILE A 284 10.83 6.38 13.38
CA ILE A 284 9.51 7.00 13.27
C ILE A 284 8.53 6.36 14.24
N THR A 285 8.57 5.03 14.36
CA THR A 285 7.73 4.30 15.30
C THR A 285 7.98 4.76 16.73
N LEU A 286 9.25 4.92 17.15
CA LEU A 286 9.61 5.43 18.48
C LEU A 286 9.13 6.87 18.70
N LYS A 287 9.26 7.74 17.68
CA LYS A 287 8.82 9.14 17.78
C LYS A 287 7.30 9.27 17.83
N LEU A 288 6.59 8.51 17.01
CA LEU A 288 5.14 8.43 17.04
C LEU A 288 4.66 7.97 18.42
N ASP A 289 5.32 6.99 19.01
CA ASP A 289 4.98 6.48 20.33
C ASP A 289 5.12 7.55 21.42
N THR A 290 6.26 8.26 21.40
CA THR A 290 6.49 9.36 22.34
C THR A 290 5.45 10.47 22.16
N LYS A 291 5.02 10.74 20.93
CA LYS A 291 3.96 11.71 20.64
C LYS A 291 2.61 11.22 21.19
N TYR A 292 2.20 9.99 20.87
CA TYR A 292 0.93 9.44 21.34
C TYR A 292 0.85 9.37 22.87
N GLU A 293 1.96 9.06 23.55
CA GLU A 293 2.02 9.11 25.02
C GLU A 293 1.85 10.55 25.56
N ARG A 294 2.39 11.56 24.88
CA ARG A 294 2.19 12.97 25.24
C ARG A 294 0.75 13.41 24.99
N ASP A 295 0.20 13.07 23.83
CA ASP A 295 -1.16 13.42 23.44
C ASP A 295 -2.18 12.74 24.37
N ALA A 296 -1.96 11.48 24.75
CA ALA A 296 -2.79 10.78 25.73
C ALA A 296 -2.72 11.39 27.14
N ARG A 297 -1.62 12.10 27.47
CA ARG A 297 -1.46 12.83 28.73
C ARG A 297 -1.93 14.28 28.65
N SER A 298 -2.35 14.75 27.47
CA SER A 298 -2.81 16.12 27.27
C SER A 298 -4.12 16.38 28.03
N PRO A 299 -4.37 17.63 28.46
CA PRO A 299 -5.62 18.01 29.12
C PRO A 299 -6.85 17.70 28.25
N GLU A 300 -6.74 17.92 26.94
CA GLU A 300 -7.82 17.71 25.97
C GLU A 300 -8.23 16.24 25.85
N ALA A 301 -7.26 15.31 25.84
CA ALA A 301 -7.54 13.88 25.83
C ALA A 301 -8.27 13.43 27.10
N ARG A 302 -7.97 14.05 28.26
CA ARG A 302 -8.69 13.79 29.51
C ARG A 302 -10.13 14.31 29.45
N THR A 303 -10.34 15.52 28.92
CA THR A 303 -11.69 16.07 28.75
C THR A 303 -12.53 15.24 27.77
N GLN A 304 -11.94 14.71 26.71
CA GLN A 304 -12.62 13.78 25.79
C GLN A 304 -12.98 12.46 26.46
N LEU A 305 -12.07 11.89 27.27
CA LEU A 305 -12.30 10.65 27.99
C LEU A 305 -13.43 10.81 29.04
N GLU A 306 -13.49 11.97 29.71
CA GLU A 306 -14.57 12.32 30.64
C GLU A 306 -15.91 12.42 29.91
N ARG A 307 -15.97 13.11 28.77
CA ARG A 307 -17.20 13.18 27.95
C ARG A 307 -17.69 11.81 27.47
N LEU A 308 -16.77 10.92 27.06
CA LEU A 308 -17.14 9.57 26.63
C LEU A 308 -17.63 8.70 27.79
N ARG A 309 -17.12 8.92 29.01
CA ARG A 309 -17.61 8.26 30.22
C ARG A 309 -18.97 8.76 30.67
N GLU A 310 -19.28 10.03 30.43
CA GLU A 310 -20.61 10.59 30.70
C GLU A 310 -21.67 10.13 29.68
N GLN A 311 -21.25 9.64 28.51
CA GLN A 311 -22.13 9.14 27.44
C GLN A 311 -22.33 7.63 27.44
N ALA A 312 -21.56 6.88 28.25
CA ALA A 312 -21.62 5.42 28.35
C ALA A 312 -22.37 4.97 29.60
#